data_AF-A0A4S8M8X7-F1
#
_entry.id   AF-A0A4S8M8X7-F1
#
_cell.length_a   1.000
_cell.length_b   1.000
_cell.length_c   1.000
_cell.angle_alpha   90.00
_cell.angle_beta   90.00
_cell.angle_gamma   90.00
#
_symmetry.space_group_name_H-M   'P 1'
#
loop_
_entity.id
_entity.type
_entity.pdbx_description
1 polymer ?
#
loop_
_entity_poly.entity_id
_entity_poly.type
_entity_poly.pdbx_seq_one_letter_code
_entity_poly.pdbx_strand_id
1 'polypeptide(L)'
;MNENPQNPAVQDFYLKLWEHLYSRLSGKTKNITLEERDLIKLNHDRIYSHKVLHINYTTYDMRRSQDCINPRTHADVMVHSSNPEIPYWYARVLCIYHAEVMYGNKKPYRQMDFLWVHWFTIDEDQGFRLHFVDAHKECAFGFIQDPNDVVRAVHLIPAFHFGKTKSFMGPSNLGRKQSDNHEDWAKYYVSV
;
A
#
# COMPACT_ATOMS: atom_id res chain seq x y z
N MET A 1 -13.26 -2.47 -8.76
CA MET A 1 -13.41 -3.03 -7.39
C MET A 1 -14.87 -3.42 -7.15
N ASN A 2 -15.40 -4.38 -7.92
CA ASN A 2 -16.76 -4.90 -7.74
C ASN A 2 -16.74 -6.39 -7.40
N GLU A 3 -15.96 -6.76 -6.38
CA GLU A 3 -15.94 -8.13 -5.89
C GLU A 3 -16.01 -8.15 -4.37
N ASN A 4 -17.18 -8.57 -3.89
CA ASN A 4 -17.53 -8.96 -2.54
C ASN A 4 -17.51 -7.85 -1.45
N PRO A 5 -18.69 -7.35 -1.00
CA PRO A 5 -18.78 -6.35 0.08
C PRO A 5 -18.26 -6.85 1.43
N GLN A 6 -18.01 -8.17 1.58
CA GLN A 6 -17.38 -8.76 2.76
C GLN A 6 -15.84 -8.77 2.70
N ASN A 7 -15.23 -8.18 1.66
CA ASN A 7 -13.77 -8.14 1.55
C ASN A 7 -13.18 -7.07 2.48
N PRO A 8 -12.37 -7.45 3.49
CA PRO A 8 -11.79 -6.49 4.44
C PRO A 8 -10.88 -5.45 3.74
N ALA A 9 -10.30 -5.78 2.58
CA ALA A 9 -9.44 -4.86 1.84
C ALA A 9 -10.19 -3.70 1.15
N VAL A 10 -11.53 -3.76 1.06
CA VAL A 10 -12.36 -2.76 0.36
C VAL A 10 -13.21 -1.94 1.32
N GLN A 11 -13.51 -2.48 2.51
CA GLN A 11 -14.46 -1.90 3.47
C GLN A 11 -14.13 -0.44 3.84
N ASP A 12 -12.87 -0.14 4.15
CA ASP A 12 -12.44 1.20 4.57
C ASP A 12 -11.75 2.02 3.47
N PHE A 13 -11.71 1.49 2.24
CA PHE A 13 -10.93 2.09 1.15
C PHE A 13 -11.35 3.54 0.88
N TYR A 14 -12.64 3.80 0.72
CA TYR A 14 -13.14 5.14 0.41
C TYR A 14 -12.94 6.13 1.56
N LEU A 15 -13.16 5.70 2.79
CA LEU A 15 -12.96 6.52 3.97
C LEU A 15 -11.50 6.98 4.05
N LYS A 16 -10.58 6.01 3.98
CA LYS A 16 -9.13 6.25 4.00
C LYS A 16 -8.66 7.05 2.79
N LEU A 17 -9.29 6.90 1.63
CA LEU A 17 -8.95 7.64 0.42
C LEU A 17 -9.23 9.13 0.62
N TRP A 18 -10.41 9.48 1.11
CA TRP A 18 -10.74 10.89 1.36
C TRP A 18 -9.80 11.49 2.41
N GLU A 19 -9.60 10.78 3.54
CA GLU A 19 -8.67 11.16 4.62
C GLU A 19 -7.26 11.43 4.10
N HIS A 20 -6.79 10.54 3.23
CA HIS A 20 -5.51 10.66 2.57
C HIS A 20 -5.40 11.89 1.68
N LEU A 21 -6.36 12.09 0.78
CA LEU A 21 -6.37 13.23 -0.14
C LEU A 21 -6.45 14.56 0.64
N TYR A 22 -7.28 14.64 1.67
CA TYR A 22 -7.36 15.81 2.53
C TYR A 22 -6.04 16.08 3.24
N SER A 23 -5.41 15.04 3.81
CA SER A 23 -4.16 15.21 4.55
C SER A 23 -3.06 15.76 3.65
N ARG A 24 -2.97 15.27 2.41
CA ARG A 24 -1.99 15.73 1.42
C ARG A 24 -2.27 17.16 0.93
N LEU A 25 -3.54 17.57 0.84
CA LEU A 25 -3.93 18.92 0.39
C LEU A 25 -3.86 19.98 1.49
N SER A 26 -4.23 19.62 2.72
CA SER A 26 -4.34 20.53 3.87
C SER A 26 -3.09 20.55 4.76
N GLY A 27 -2.26 19.50 4.70
CA GLY A 27 -1.13 19.28 5.61
C GLY A 27 -1.54 18.88 7.03
N LYS A 28 -2.81 18.54 7.27
CA LYS A 28 -3.34 18.17 8.59
C LYS A 28 -3.69 16.69 8.65
N THR A 29 -3.41 16.06 9.79
CA THR A 29 -3.77 14.67 10.09
C THR A 29 -4.94 14.67 11.07
N LYS A 30 -6.16 14.83 10.56
CA LYS A 30 -7.40 14.77 11.36
C LYS A 30 -8.49 14.03 10.61
N ASN A 31 -9.43 13.47 11.37
CA ASN A 31 -10.66 12.92 10.82
C ASN A 31 -11.40 14.04 10.09
N ILE A 32 -11.72 13.81 8.82
CA ILE A 32 -12.33 14.82 7.98
C ILE A 32 -13.81 15.01 8.35
N THR A 33 -14.25 16.26 8.48
CA THR A 33 -15.68 16.60 8.58
C THR A 33 -16.37 16.59 7.21
N LEU A 34 -17.70 16.47 7.16
CA LEU A 34 -18.45 16.48 5.90
C LEU A 34 -18.16 17.74 5.05
N GLU A 35 -18.10 18.91 5.69
CA GLU A 35 -17.81 20.19 5.01
C GLU A 35 -16.40 20.21 4.39
N GLU A 36 -15.43 19.60 5.04
CA GLU A 36 -14.05 19.52 4.54
C GLU A 36 -13.91 18.53 3.38
N ARG A 37 -14.72 17.46 3.34
CA ARG A 37 -14.81 16.54 2.19
C ARG A 37 -15.32 17.24 0.94
N ASP A 38 -16.35 18.08 1.08
CA ASP A 38 -16.95 18.80 -0.05
C ASP A 38 -15.99 19.80 -0.71
N LEU A 39 -14.93 20.20 -0.01
CA LEU A 39 -13.85 21.01 -0.59
C LEU A 39 -13.01 20.21 -1.57
N ILE A 40 -12.95 18.89 -1.48
CA ILE A 40 -12.11 18.06 -2.34
C ILE A 40 -12.91 17.68 -3.58
N LYS A 41 -12.42 18.09 -4.74
CA LYS A 41 -13.04 17.79 -6.03
C LYS A 41 -12.09 16.93 -6.87
N LEU A 42 -12.57 15.76 -7.26
CA LEU A 42 -11.90 14.92 -8.25
C LEU A 42 -12.27 15.40 -9.65
N ASN A 43 -11.32 15.39 -10.58
CA ASN A 43 -11.67 15.66 -11.97
C ASN A 43 -12.50 14.50 -12.52
N HIS A 44 -13.64 14.82 -13.12
CA HIS A 44 -14.61 13.85 -13.64
C HIS A 44 -15.13 12.81 -12.62
N ASP A 45 -15.00 13.08 -11.31
CA ASP A 45 -15.37 12.15 -10.23
C ASP A 45 -14.75 10.75 -10.37
N ARG A 46 -13.49 10.69 -10.83
CA ARG A 46 -12.81 9.42 -11.13
C ARG A 46 -11.42 9.34 -10.51
N ILE A 47 -11.07 8.11 -10.12
CA ILE A 47 -9.70 7.68 -9.89
C ILE A 47 -9.32 6.69 -10.99
N TYR A 48 -8.05 6.67 -11.35
CA TYR A 48 -7.53 5.83 -12.42
C TYR A 48 -6.55 4.81 -11.84
N SER A 49 -6.71 3.55 -12.20
CA SER A 49 -5.82 2.47 -11.77
C SER A 49 -4.73 2.20 -12.80
N HIS A 50 -3.52 1.95 -12.32
CA HIS A 50 -2.36 1.59 -13.13
C HIS A 50 -1.91 0.15 -12.86
N LYS A 51 -1.31 -0.48 -13.88
CA LYS A 51 -0.84 -1.87 -13.79
C LYS A 51 0.58 -1.98 -13.24
N VAL A 52 1.42 -0.98 -13.50
CA VAL A 52 2.85 -1.03 -13.24
C VAL A 52 3.31 0.33 -12.74
N LEU A 53 4.18 0.33 -11.75
CA LEU A 53 4.89 1.49 -11.22
C LEU A 53 6.39 1.27 -11.37
N HIS A 54 7.09 2.29 -11.87
CA HIS A 54 8.54 2.26 -12.00
C HIS A 54 9.17 3.15 -10.93
N ILE A 55 10.12 2.62 -10.18
CA ILE A 55 10.78 3.36 -9.10
C ILE A 55 12.28 3.34 -9.34
N ASN A 56 12.88 4.53 -9.34
CA ASN A 56 14.32 4.66 -9.47
C ASN A 56 14.96 4.61 -8.09
N TYR A 57 16.03 3.84 -7.97
CA TYR A 57 16.79 3.74 -6.72
C TYR A 57 18.28 3.80 -7.00
N THR A 58 19.04 4.20 -5.97
CA THR A 58 20.50 4.22 -6.03
C THR A 58 21.05 2.89 -5.54
N THR A 59 21.93 2.27 -6.32
CA THR A 59 22.66 1.06 -5.93
C THR A 59 23.86 1.39 -5.05
N TYR A 60 24.42 0.38 -4.40
CA TYR A 60 25.57 0.56 -3.50
C TYR A 60 26.79 1.22 -4.17
N ASP A 61 27.02 0.93 -5.45
CA ASP A 61 28.08 1.54 -6.27
C ASP A 61 27.70 2.93 -6.81
N MET A 62 26.72 3.60 -6.18
CA MET A 62 26.21 4.94 -6.53
C MET A 62 25.67 5.05 -7.96
N ARG A 63 25.24 3.93 -8.55
CA ARG A 63 24.56 3.95 -9.86
C ARG A 63 23.05 4.07 -9.67
N ARG A 64 22.36 4.48 -10.74
CA ARG A 64 20.90 4.47 -10.78
C ARG A 64 20.42 3.17 -11.40
N SER A 65 19.47 2.53 -10.73
CA SER A 65 18.73 1.38 -11.24
C SER A 65 17.24 1.65 -11.08
N GLN A 66 16.41 0.76 -11.63
CA GLN A 66 14.97 0.90 -11.64
C GLN A 66 14.29 -0.42 -11.31
N ASP A 67 13.34 -0.36 -10.38
CA ASP A 67 12.43 -1.45 -10.09
C ASP A 67 11.09 -1.26 -10.80
N CYS A 68 10.47 -2.39 -11.12
CA CYS A 68 9.16 -2.48 -11.73
C CYS A 68 8.21 -3.18 -10.75
N ILE A 69 7.33 -2.40 -10.13
CA ILE A 69 6.32 -2.90 -9.19
C ILE A 69 5.06 -3.23 -9.97
N ASN A 70 4.64 -4.48 -9.86
CA ASN A 70 3.41 -4.97 -10.45
C ASN A 70 2.61 -5.67 -9.35
N PRO A 71 1.43 -5.15 -8.96
CA PRO A 71 0.58 -5.73 -7.92
C PRO A 71 0.24 -7.22 -8.13
N ARG A 72 0.37 -7.74 -9.36
CA ARG A 72 0.10 -9.15 -9.68
C ARG A 72 1.29 -10.08 -9.48
N THR A 73 2.53 -9.58 -9.61
CA THR A 73 3.73 -10.44 -9.69
C THR A 73 4.84 -10.05 -8.74
N HIS A 74 5.13 -8.75 -8.61
CA HIS A 74 6.21 -8.20 -7.79
C HIS A 74 5.66 -6.97 -7.08
N ALA A 75 4.84 -7.23 -6.06
CA ALA A 75 4.03 -6.22 -5.39
C ALA A 75 4.66 -5.70 -4.10
N ASP A 76 5.69 -6.38 -3.59
CA ASP A 76 6.24 -6.11 -2.26
C ASP A 76 7.25 -4.95 -2.34
N VAL A 77 7.11 -4.00 -1.42
CA VAL A 77 7.87 -2.76 -1.37
C VAL A 77 8.35 -2.48 0.06
N MET A 78 9.44 -1.71 0.17
CA MET A 78 9.87 -1.13 1.44
C MET A 78 9.82 0.40 1.41
N VAL A 79 9.40 0.98 2.53
CA VAL A 79 9.33 2.43 2.75
C VAL A 79 10.12 2.80 3.99
N HIS A 80 10.56 4.05 4.08
CA HIS A 80 11.24 4.54 5.28
C HIS A 80 10.31 4.54 6.50
N SER A 81 10.86 4.09 7.62
CA SER A 81 10.19 4.14 8.91
C SER A 81 10.43 5.47 9.62
N SER A 82 9.47 5.86 10.46
CA SER A 82 9.67 6.91 11.46
C SER A 82 10.31 6.40 12.76
N ASN A 83 10.32 5.08 12.99
CA ASN A 83 10.91 4.48 14.18
C ASN A 83 12.43 4.29 13.99
N PRO A 84 13.28 4.85 14.86
CA PRO A 84 14.74 4.70 14.76
C PRO A 84 15.24 3.25 14.93
N GLU A 85 14.50 2.38 15.60
CA GLU A 85 14.89 0.97 15.82
C GLU A 85 14.58 0.08 14.61
N ILE A 86 13.57 0.47 13.83
CA ILE A 86 13.10 -0.27 12.67
C ILE A 86 13.30 0.64 11.47
N PRO A 87 14.36 0.50 10.66
CA PRO A 87 14.66 1.48 9.61
C PRO A 87 13.65 1.49 8.46
N TYR A 88 12.97 0.38 8.21
CA TYR A 88 12.06 0.21 7.07
C TYR A 88 10.76 -0.49 7.47
N TRP A 89 9.67 -0.05 6.85
CA TRP A 89 8.40 -0.76 6.83
C TRP A 89 8.25 -1.49 5.51
N TYR A 90 7.50 -2.59 5.53
CA TYR A 90 7.26 -3.41 4.35
C TYR A 90 5.77 -3.44 4.08
N ALA A 91 5.41 -3.41 2.79
CA ALA A 91 4.02 -3.51 2.38
C ALA A 91 3.89 -4.27 1.07
N ARG A 92 2.74 -4.88 0.85
CA ARG A 92 2.33 -5.43 -0.44
C ARG A 92 1.41 -4.44 -1.14
N VAL A 93 1.79 -3.98 -2.33
CA VAL A 93 0.97 -3.10 -3.15
C VAL A 93 -0.18 -3.89 -3.77
N LEU A 94 -1.41 -3.54 -3.40
CA LEU A 94 -2.62 -4.14 -3.92
C LEU A 94 -3.05 -3.46 -5.22
N CYS A 95 -2.99 -2.13 -5.25
CA CYS A 95 -3.39 -1.33 -6.40
C CYS A 95 -2.57 -0.03 -6.46
N ILE A 96 -2.29 0.41 -7.68
CA ILE A 96 -1.62 1.68 -7.97
C ILE A 96 -2.69 2.62 -8.54
N TYR A 97 -2.81 3.81 -7.98
CA TYR A 97 -3.82 4.78 -8.38
C TYR A 97 -3.23 6.15 -8.66
N HIS A 98 -3.89 6.89 -9.53
CA HIS A 98 -3.78 8.33 -9.57
C HIS A 98 -5.15 8.99 -9.65
N ALA A 99 -5.22 10.23 -9.19
CA ALA A 99 -6.39 11.08 -9.30
C ALA A 99 -5.97 12.52 -9.58
N GLU A 100 -6.77 13.24 -10.34
CA GLU A 100 -6.63 14.68 -10.48
C GLU A 100 -7.52 15.36 -9.45
N VAL A 101 -6.91 16.06 -8.50
CA VAL A 101 -7.59 16.56 -7.31
C VAL A 101 -7.45 18.07 -7.21
N MET A 102 -8.52 18.74 -6.79
CA MET A 102 -8.56 20.16 -6.49
C MET A 102 -9.10 20.37 -5.08
N TYR A 103 -8.53 21.35 -4.37
CA TYR A 103 -8.96 21.73 -3.02
C TYR A 103 -9.67 23.09 -3.06
N GLY A 104 -10.95 23.11 -2.65
CA GLY A 104 -11.86 24.24 -2.78
C GLY A 104 -12.08 24.61 -4.25
N ASN A 105 -11.90 25.89 -4.57
CA ASN A 105 -11.97 26.41 -5.95
C ASN A 105 -10.59 26.84 -6.48
N LYS A 106 -9.50 26.28 -5.93
CA LYS A 106 -8.13 26.62 -6.33
C LYS A 106 -7.69 25.79 -7.53
N LYS A 107 -7.94 26.30 -8.74
CA LYS A 107 -7.36 25.77 -9.98
C LYS A 107 -5.83 25.99 -10.02
N PRO A 108 -5.06 25.17 -10.75
CA PRO A 108 -5.48 24.00 -11.54
C PRO A 108 -5.63 22.72 -10.69
N TYR A 109 -6.25 21.69 -11.27
CA TYR A 109 -6.20 20.33 -10.72
C TYR A 109 -4.75 19.86 -10.62
N ARG A 110 -4.45 19.12 -9.55
CA ARG A 110 -3.13 18.52 -9.33
C ARG A 110 -3.26 17.01 -9.41
N GLN A 111 -2.41 16.38 -10.20
CA GLN A 111 -2.30 14.93 -10.19
C GLN A 111 -1.69 14.48 -8.86
N MET A 112 -2.32 13.49 -8.24
CA MET A 112 -1.85 12.81 -7.04
C MET A 112 -1.81 11.33 -7.31
N ASP A 113 -0.60 10.77 -7.25
CA ASP A 113 -0.36 9.33 -7.32
C ASP A 113 -0.30 8.77 -5.89
N PHE A 114 -0.87 7.60 -5.66
CA PHE A 114 -0.89 6.95 -4.34
C PHE A 114 -1.05 5.42 -4.49
N LEU A 115 -0.56 4.68 -3.51
CA LEU A 115 -0.55 3.22 -3.52
C LEU A 115 -1.45 2.68 -2.42
N TRP A 116 -2.38 1.79 -2.77
CA TRP A 116 -3.15 1.03 -1.79
C TRP A 116 -2.38 -0.22 -1.42
N VAL A 117 -2.07 -0.39 -0.13
CA VAL A 117 -1.16 -1.44 0.33
C VAL A 117 -1.73 -2.22 1.51
N HIS A 118 -1.23 -3.45 1.69
CA HIS A 118 -1.41 -4.26 2.88
C HIS A 118 -0.06 -4.34 3.62
N TRP A 119 -0.03 -3.89 4.87
CA TRP A 119 1.20 -3.79 5.65
C TRP A 119 1.66 -5.14 6.20
N PHE A 120 2.99 -5.29 6.28
CA PHE A 120 3.64 -6.36 7.04
C PHE A 120 4.05 -5.85 8.43
N THR A 121 4.17 -6.77 9.38
CA THR A 121 4.79 -6.56 10.69
C THR A 121 6.06 -7.41 10.79
N ILE A 122 7.06 -6.86 11.47
CA ILE A 122 8.33 -7.55 11.74
C ILE A 122 8.16 -8.38 13.01
N ASP A 123 8.58 -9.65 12.98
CA ASP A 123 8.62 -10.48 14.18
C ASP A 123 9.68 -9.96 15.15
N GLU A 124 9.28 -9.74 16.41
CA GLU A 124 10.16 -9.23 17.48
C GLU A 124 11.40 -10.11 17.70
N ASP A 125 11.27 -11.43 17.50
CA ASP A 125 12.34 -12.39 17.78
C ASP A 125 13.48 -12.37 16.75
N GLN A 126 13.21 -11.96 15.51
CA GLN A 126 14.16 -12.02 14.39
C GLN A 126 13.83 -10.92 13.39
N GLY A 127 14.46 -9.75 13.52
CA GLY A 127 14.21 -8.51 12.76
C GLY A 127 14.34 -8.56 11.22
N PHE A 128 14.43 -9.76 10.64
CA PHE A 128 14.46 -10.06 9.20
C PHE A 128 13.28 -10.94 8.75
N ARG A 129 12.33 -11.24 9.66
CA ARG A 129 11.15 -12.05 9.37
C ARG A 129 9.88 -11.21 9.45
N LEU A 130 9.02 -11.36 8.45
CA LEU A 130 7.78 -10.62 8.27
C LEU A 130 6.57 -11.54 8.29
N HIS A 131 5.45 -11.02 8.76
CA HIS A 131 4.12 -11.60 8.56
C HIS A 131 3.12 -10.49 8.22
N PHE A 132 2.00 -10.85 7.60
CA PHE A 132 0.95 -9.87 7.28
C PHE A 132 0.26 -9.37 8.55
N VAL A 133 -0.05 -8.07 8.58
CA VAL A 133 -1.01 -7.56 9.57
C VAL A 133 -2.36 -8.21 9.30
N ASP A 134 -3.04 -8.69 10.33
CA ASP A 134 -4.38 -9.26 10.19
C ASP A 134 -5.34 -8.25 9.53
N ALA A 135 -5.96 -8.64 8.41
CA ALA A 135 -6.86 -7.83 7.60
C ALA A 135 -8.04 -7.22 8.36
N HIS A 136 -8.43 -7.77 9.51
CA HIS A 136 -9.48 -7.22 10.35
C HIS A 136 -9.01 -6.08 11.27
N LYS A 137 -7.70 -5.82 11.35
CA LYS A 137 -7.16 -4.67 12.08
C LYS A 137 -7.26 -3.41 11.24
N GLU A 138 -7.63 -2.30 11.88
CA GLU A 138 -7.73 -0.99 11.22
C GLU A 138 -6.43 -0.54 10.55
N CYS A 139 -5.27 -0.96 11.09
CA CYS A 139 -3.95 -0.63 10.56
C CYS A 139 -3.45 -1.57 9.45
N ALA A 140 -4.21 -2.59 9.06
CA ALA A 140 -3.77 -3.58 8.07
C ALA A 140 -3.58 -2.96 6.69
N PHE A 141 -4.59 -2.22 6.24
CA PHE A 141 -4.56 -1.58 4.94
C PHE A 141 -4.37 -0.07 5.07
N GLY A 142 -3.58 0.49 4.17
CA GLY A 142 -3.32 1.93 4.16
C GLY A 142 -2.85 2.43 2.81
N PHE A 143 -2.63 3.74 2.76
CA PHE A 143 -2.10 4.42 1.59
C PHE A 143 -0.66 4.85 1.80
N ILE A 144 0.20 4.55 0.82
CA ILE A 144 1.48 5.24 0.66
C ILE A 144 1.20 6.53 -0.12
N GLN A 145 1.59 7.68 0.45
CA GLN A 145 1.25 9.02 -0.03
C GLN A 145 1.90 9.38 -1.33
N ASP A 146 3.19 9.13 -1.45
CA ASP A 146 3.91 9.36 -2.69
C ASP A 146 4.57 8.05 -3.13
N PRO A 147 4.44 7.64 -4.40
CA PRO A 147 5.28 6.58 -4.94
C PRO A 147 6.78 6.79 -4.71
N ASN A 148 7.24 8.04 -4.55
CA ASN A 148 8.63 8.36 -4.22
C ASN A 148 9.02 8.04 -2.76
N ASP A 149 8.06 7.79 -1.86
CA ASP A 149 8.34 7.35 -0.49
C ASP A 149 8.78 5.87 -0.44
N VAL A 150 8.54 5.14 -1.53
CA VAL A 150 9.01 3.77 -1.70
C VAL A 150 10.50 3.79 -2.03
N VAL A 151 11.29 3.14 -1.18
CA VAL A 151 12.74 3.07 -1.30
C VAL A 151 13.14 2.08 -2.39
N ARG A 152 12.52 0.90 -2.40
CA ARG A 152 12.80 -0.19 -3.34
C ARG A 152 11.68 -1.22 -3.36
N ALA A 153 11.59 -1.99 -4.45
CA ALA A 153 10.90 -3.27 -4.43
C ALA A 153 11.66 -4.29 -3.56
N VAL A 154 10.94 -5.24 -2.98
CA VAL A 154 11.51 -6.23 -2.06
C VAL A 154 11.18 -7.64 -2.56
N HIS A 155 12.15 -8.55 -2.44
CA HIS A 155 11.92 -9.95 -2.69
C HIS A 155 11.66 -10.69 -1.37
N LEU A 156 10.39 -11.04 -1.14
CA LEU A 156 10.00 -11.81 0.04
C LEU A 156 10.10 -13.32 -0.25
N ILE A 157 10.94 -13.99 0.53
CA ILE A 157 11.13 -15.44 0.45
C ILE A 157 10.22 -16.13 1.47
N PRO A 158 9.30 -17.00 1.06
CA PRO A 158 8.47 -17.76 2.00
C PRO A 158 9.28 -18.55 3.02
N ALA A 159 8.91 -18.43 4.30
CA ALA A 159 9.45 -19.29 5.35
C ALA A 159 8.70 -20.63 5.34
N PHE A 160 9.11 -21.53 4.44
CA PHE A 160 8.39 -22.78 4.12
C PHE A 160 8.05 -23.65 5.34
N HIS A 161 8.89 -23.63 6.37
CA HIS A 161 8.72 -24.43 7.59
C HIS A 161 7.53 -24.00 8.47
N PHE A 162 7.04 -22.76 8.34
CA PHE A 162 5.82 -22.32 9.02
C PHE A 162 4.54 -22.67 8.24
N GLY A 163 4.66 -23.16 7.01
CA GLY A 163 3.52 -23.49 6.17
C GLY A 163 2.69 -22.28 5.72
N LYS A 164 1.49 -22.58 5.25
CA LYS A 164 0.53 -21.59 4.74
C LYS A 164 -0.60 -21.35 5.72
N THR A 165 -1.21 -20.17 5.63
CA THR A 165 -2.36 -19.77 6.43
C THR A 165 -3.37 -18.99 5.59
N LYS A 166 -4.64 -19.06 6.02
CA LYS A 166 -5.74 -18.26 5.48
C LYS A 166 -6.11 -17.08 6.39
N SER A 167 -5.57 -17.07 7.62
CA SER A 167 -6.04 -16.19 8.70
C SER A 167 -5.79 -14.71 8.43
N PHE A 168 -4.65 -14.35 7.84
CA PHE A 168 -4.24 -12.94 7.79
C PHE A 168 -4.94 -12.08 6.74
N MET A 169 -5.42 -12.67 5.64
CA MET A 169 -6.05 -11.91 4.53
C MET A 169 -7.55 -12.22 4.34
N GLY A 170 -8.11 -13.14 5.14
CA GLY A 170 -9.51 -13.55 5.03
C GLY A 170 -9.87 -14.06 3.61
N PRO A 171 -11.12 -13.87 3.15
CA PRO A 171 -11.57 -14.28 1.81
C PRO A 171 -11.10 -13.34 0.68
N SER A 172 -10.21 -12.38 0.95
CA SER A 172 -9.78 -11.42 -0.06
C SER A 172 -8.97 -12.08 -1.19
N ASN A 173 -9.29 -11.72 -2.43
CA ASN A 173 -8.50 -12.05 -3.62
C ASN A 173 -7.53 -10.93 -4.02
N LEU A 174 -7.67 -9.75 -3.43
CA LEU A 174 -6.80 -8.61 -3.70
C LEU A 174 -5.40 -8.91 -3.17
N GLY A 175 -4.39 -8.86 -4.04
CA GLY A 175 -2.98 -9.13 -3.68
C GLY A 175 -2.59 -10.61 -3.67
N ARG A 176 -3.48 -11.53 -4.05
CA ARG A 176 -3.20 -12.97 -4.20
C ARG A 176 -3.25 -13.39 -5.67
N LYS A 177 -2.43 -14.38 -6.06
CA LYS A 177 -2.61 -15.04 -7.35
C LYS A 177 -3.76 -16.04 -7.22
N GLN A 178 -4.53 -16.21 -8.29
CA GLN A 178 -5.61 -17.18 -8.33
C GLN A 178 -5.12 -18.63 -8.09
N SER A 179 -3.85 -18.91 -8.39
CA SER A 179 -3.16 -20.18 -8.11
C SER A 179 -2.95 -20.45 -6.62
N ASP A 180 -3.04 -19.44 -5.77
CA ASP A 180 -2.66 -19.54 -4.36
C ASP A 180 -3.79 -20.08 -3.49
N ASN A 181 -4.96 -20.41 -4.07
CA ASN A 181 -6.11 -21.02 -3.38
C ASN A 181 -6.52 -20.30 -2.07
N HIS A 182 -6.41 -18.96 -2.05
CA HIS A 182 -6.67 -18.10 -0.89
C HIS A 182 -5.77 -18.38 0.32
N GLU A 183 -4.59 -18.95 0.10
CA GLU A 183 -3.58 -19.23 1.12
C GLU A 183 -2.33 -18.39 0.90
N ASP A 184 -1.83 -17.79 1.97
CA ASP A 184 -0.55 -17.10 1.99
C ASP A 184 0.44 -17.85 2.86
N TRP A 185 1.71 -17.57 2.68
CA TRP A 185 2.70 -18.08 3.62
C TRP A 185 2.54 -17.37 4.96
N ALA A 186 2.64 -18.14 6.04
CA ALA A 186 2.47 -17.57 7.38
C ALA A 186 3.53 -16.51 7.69
N LYS A 187 4.75 -16.72 7.19
CA LYS A 187 5.89 -15.82 7.38
C LYS A 187 6.78 -15.75 6.15
N TYR A 188 7.52 -14.66 6.03
CA TYR A 188 8.46 -14.37 4.95
C TYR A 188 9.80 -13.91 5.52
N TYR A 189 10.88 -14.19 4.81
CA TYR A 189 12.19 -13.62 5.02
C TYR A 189 12.43 -12.48 4.02
N VAL A 190 13.06 -11.41 4.48
CA VAL A 190 13.41 -10.26 3.63
C VAL A 190 14.68 -10.56 2.84
N SER A 191 14.63 -10.36 1.52
CA SER A 191 15.78 -10.31 0.62
C SER A 191 15.66 -9.07 -0.26
N VAL A 192 16.76 -8.30 -0.40
CA VAL A 192 16.82 -7.02 -1.14
C VAL A 192 17.91 -7.06 -2.19
#